data_AF-A0AAN0VQ09-F1
#
_entry.id   AF-A0AAN0VQ09-F1
#
_cell.length_a   1.000
_cell.length_b   1.000
_cell.length_c   1.000
_cell.angle_alpha   90.00
_cell.angle_beta   90.00
_cell.angle_gamma   90.00
#
_symmetry.space_group_name_H-M   'P 1'
#
loop_
_entity.id
_entity.type
_entity.pdbx_description
1 polymer ?
#
loop_
_entity_poly.entity_id
_entity_poly.type
_entity_poly.pdbx_seq_one_letter_code
_entity_poly.pdbx_strand_id
1 'polypeptide(L)'
;MNRPLQRAAREHTPTHRIRALKPLPNDARAQQVTRVVDAFRRLRGSLARFIRMFETGRETALPDDALSAMSLRELLATLEEAARAARFPHLHDLEQAIAQARGLERTRDDVFSDSFSNDPAAMQAAIVALERADVRFVALCVESVMARHAAAPA
;
A
#
# COMPACT_ATOMS: atom_id res chain seq x y z
N MET A 1 30.19 33.18 49.37
CA MET A 1 29.27 32.60 50.37
C MET A 1 28.09 32.00 49.60
N ASN A 2 28.17 30.71 49.30
CA ASN A 2 27.25 29.98 48.41
C ASN A 2 26.04 29.45 49.21
N ARG A 3 24.81 29.79 48.82
CA ARG A 3 23.58 29.10 49.28
C ARG A 3 23.11 28.12 48.20
N PRO A 4 22.97 26.82 48.48
CA PRO A 4 22.35 25.91 47.55
C PRO A 4 20.82 26.05 47.60
N LEU A 5 20.19 26.26 46.44
CA LEU A 5 18.75 26.12 46.25
C LEU A 5 18.41 24.62 46.25
N GLN A 6 17.96 24.10 47.39
CA GLN A 6 17.34 22.77 47.45
C GLN A 6 15.99 22.81 46.71
N ARG A 7 15.98 22.40 45.44
CA ARG A 7 14.74 21.98 44.77
C ARG A 7 14.32 20.65 45.40
N ALA A 8 13.35 20.72 46.31
CA ALA A 8 12.62 19.53 46.72
C ALA A 8 11.91 18.95 45.49
N ALA A 9 12.44 17.86 44.96
CA ALA A 9 11.73 17.03 44.00
C ALA A 9 10.51 16.45 44.71
N ARG A 10 9.33 17.00 44.43
CA ARG A 10 8.08 16.35 44.80
C ARG A 10 7.95 15.12 43.91
N GLU A 11 8.31 13.96 44.46
CA GLU A 11 7.96 12.66 43.92
C GLU A 11 6.43 12.55 43.97
N HIS A 12 5.76 12.97 42.90
CA HIS A 12 4.36 12.65 42.69
C HIS A 12 4.29 11.22 42.20
N THR A 13 4.21 10.27 43.14
CA THR A 13 3.83 8.89 42.81
C THR A 13 2.44 8.94 42.19
N PRO A 14 2.25 8.62 40.90
CA PRO A 14 0.95 8.65 40.29
C PRO A 14 0.12 7.52 40.90
N THR A 15 -0.79 7.87 41.81
CA THR A 15 -1.77 6.95 42.42
C THR A 15 -2.92 6.61 41.49
N HIS A 16 -2.90 7.12 40.25
CA HIS A 16 -3.93 6.86 39.27
C HIS A 16 -3.59 5.62 38.45
N ARG A 17 -4.38 4.55 38.68
CA ARG A 17 -4.37 3.33 37.88
C ARG A 17 -4.69 3.71 36.42
N ILE A 18 -3.73 3.54 35.52
CA ILE A 18 -3.92 3.73 34.08
C ILE A 18 -5.02 2.73 33.65
N ARG A 19 -6.17 3.26 33.24
CA ARG A 19 -7.26 2.48 32.63
C ARG A 19 -7.28 2.79 31.15
N ALA A 20 -7.39 1.75 30.33
CA ALA A 20 -7.69 1.93 28.91
C ALA A 20 -8.99 2.74 28.79
N LEU A 21 -8.93 3.87 28.10
CA LEU A 21 -10.10 4.68 27.78
C LEU A 21 -10.97 3.89 26.79
N LYS A 22 -12.30 4.06 26.89
CA LYS A 22 -13.20 3.57 25.84
C LYS A 22 -12.75 4.20 24.51
N PRO A 23 -12.65 3.43 23.41
CA PRO A 23 -12.28 3.98 22.13
C PRO A 23 -13.18 5.17 21.81
N LEU A 24 -12.58 6.32 21.53
CA LEU A 24 -13.38 7.45 21.08
C LEU A 24 -13.91 7.11 19.68
N PRO A 25 -15.06 7.66 19.25
CA PRO A 25 -15.56 7.48 17.89
C PRO A 25 -14.52 7.81 16.80
N ASN A 26 -13.54 8.67 17.11
CA ASN A 26 -12.42 9.01 16.24
C ASN A 26 -11.43 7.85 16.03
N ASP A 27 -11.35 6.88 16.96
CA ASP A 27 -10.46 5.71 16.84
C ASP A 27 -10.94 4.75 15.76
N ALA A 28 -12.26 4.60 15.58
CA ALA A 28 -12.81 3.78 14.51
C ALA A 28 -12.51 4.38 13.14
N ARG A 29 -12.67 5.71 13.00
CA ARG A 29 -12.30 6.44 11.79
C ARG A 29 -10.81 6.33 11.49
N ALA A 30 -9.95 6.57 12.49
CA ALA A 30 -8.50 6.46 12.34
C ALA A 30 -8.09 5.04 11.90
N GLN A 31 -8.72 3.99 12.45
CA GLN A 31 -8.51 2.62 12.02
C GLN A 31 -8.90 2.40 10.56
N GLN A 32 -10.04 2.94 10.11
CA GLN A 32 -10.46 2.82 8.71
C GLN A 32 -9.49 3.54 7.77
N VAL A 33 -9.01 4.73 8.12
CA VAL A 33 -8.02 5.48 7.32
C VAL A 33 -6.74 4.65 7.18
N THR A 34 -6.23 4.11 8.30
CA THR A 34 -5.06 3.23 8.30
C THR A 34 -5.26 2.03 7.37
N ARG A 35 -6.43 1.38 7.40
CA ARG A 35 -6.72 0.24 6.51
C ARG A 35 -6.72 0.61 5.03
N VAL A 36 -7.27 1.77 4.66
CA VAL A 36 -7.22 2.28 3.28
C VAL A 36 -5.77 2.51 2.84
N VAL A 37 -4.98 3.20 3.68
CA VAL A 37 -3.57 3.50 3.40
C VAL A 37 -2.74 2.20 3.30
N ASP A 38 -2.99 1.23 4.19
CA ASP A 38 -2.33 -0.07 4.14
C ASP A 38 -2.70 -0.89 2.91
N ALA A 39 -3.97 -0.90 2.50
CA ALA A 39 -4.40 -1.57 1.27
C ALA A 39 -3.74 -0.94 0.03
N PHE A 40 -3.66 0.40 -0.01
CA PHE A 40 -2.98 1.13 -1.08
C PHE A 40 -1.47 0.83 -1.10
N ARG A 41 -0.82 0.81 0.07
CA ARG A 41 0.60 0.46 0.22
C ARG A 41 0.88 -0.97 -0.24
N ARG A 42 0.02 -1.93 0.10
CA ARG A 42 0.12 -3.34 -0.33
C ARG A 42 0.02 -3.45 -1.85
N LEU A 43 -1.00 -2.83 -2.45
CA LEU A 43 -1.17 -2.79 -3.91
C LEU A 43 0.09 -2.27 -4.61
N ARG A 44 0.62 -1.12 -4.17
CA ARG A 44 1.87 -0.55 -4.73
C ARG A 44 3.05 -1.51 -4.60
N GLY A 45 3.22 -2.15 -3.44
CA GLY A 45 4.28 -3.13 -3.24
C GLY A 45 4.14 -4.37 -4.13
N SER A 46 2.91 -4.83 -4.40
CA SER A 46 2.67 -5.91 -5.35
C SER A 46 2.98 -5.50 -6.79
N LEU A 47 2.59 -4.29 -7.21
CA LEU A 47 2.92 -3.75 -8.53
C LEU A 47 4.43 -3.62 -8.72
N ALA A 48 5.16 -3.07 -7.75
CA ALA A 48 6.60 -2.95 -7.80
C ALA A 48 7.29 -4.32 -7.96
N ARG A 49 6.86 -5.34 -7.18
CA ARG A 49 7.37 -6.71 -7.33
C ARG A 49 7.02 -7.33 -8.68
N PHE A 50 5.86 -7.02 -9.24
CA PHE A 50 5.47 -7.51 -10.56
C PHE A 50 6.32 -6.87 -11.68
N ILE A 51 6.61 -5.57 -11.60
CA ILE A 51 7.55 -4.90 -12.51
C ILE A 51 8.93 -5.58 -12.43
N ARG A 52 9.44 -5.82 -11.22
CA ARG A 52 10.73 -6.49 -10.99
C ARG A 52 10.81 -7.87 -11.65
N MET A 53 9.70 -8.62 -11.69
CA MET A 53 9.65 -9.93 -12.36
C MET A 53 10.03 -9.85 -13.86
N PHE A 54 9.73 -8.71 -14.51
CA PHE A 54 10.11 -8.44 -15.91
C PHE A 54 11.53 -7.89 -16.07
N GLU A 55 12.11 -7.36 -14.99
CA GLU A 55 13.45 -6.76 -14.99
C GLU A 55 14.54 -7.73 -14.54
N THR A 56 14.20 -8.89 -13.99
CA THR A 56 15.17 -9.90 -13.55
C THR A 56 16.16 -10.23 -14.68
N GLY A 57 17.43 -9.86 -14.48
CA GLY A 57 18.52 -10.08 -15.45
C GLY A 57 18.78 -8.93 -16.42
N ARG A 58 18.12 -7.77 -16.27
CA ARG A 58 18.39 -6.55 -17.07
C ARG A 58 19.34 -5.62 -16.31
N GLU A 59 20.34 -5.07 -17.02
CA GLU A 59 21.25 -4.05 -16.48
C GLU A 59 20.53 -2.72 -16.16
N THR A 60 19.38 -2.47 -16.78
CA THR A 60 18.58 -1.25 -16.63
C THR A 60 17.43 -1.39 -15.63
N ALA A 61 17.48 -2.35 -14.71
CA ALA A 61 16.45 -2.53 -13.69
C ALA A 61 16.31 -1.30 -12.80
N LEU A 62 15.07 -0.88 -12.53
CA LEU A 62 14.81 0.29 -11.70
C LEU A 62 15.16 -0.01 -10.23
N PRO A 63 15.84 0.91 -9.52
CA PRO A 63 16.09 0.76 -8.09
C PRO A 63 14.78 0.83 -7.30
N ASP A 64 14.78 0.25 -6.09
CA ASP A 64 13.55 0.08 -5.30
C ASP A 64 12.94 1.42 -4.87
N ASP A 65 13.84 2.37 -4.57
CA ASP A 65 13.48 3.73 -4.20
C ASP A 65 12.81 4.47 -5.37
N ALA A 66 13.20 4.17 -6.62
CA ALA A 66 12.58 4.78 -7.79
C ALA A 66 11.14 4.30 -7.97
N LEU A 67 10.90 2.98 -7.87
CA LEU A 67 9.54 2.42 -7.92
C LEU A 67 8.69 2.90 -6.75
N SER A 68 9.29 3.04 -5.57
CA SER A 68 8.60 3.52 -4.37
C SER A 68 8.19 4.99 -4.46
N ALA A 69 8.93 5.81 -5.20
CA ALA A 69 8.63 7.23 -5.41
C ALA A 69 7.52 7.49 -6.43
N MET A 70 7.29 6.56 -7.37
CA MET A 70 6.30 6.71 -8.44
C MET A 70 4.86 6.85 -7.91
N SER A 71 4.01 7.57 -8.64
CA SER A 71 2.57 7.56 -8.45
C SER A 71 1.98 6.18 -8.76
N LEU A 72 0.73 5.90 -8.35
CA LEU A 72 0.09 4.64 -8.72
C LEU A 72 -0.05 4.54 -10.24
N ARG A 73 -0.44 5.64 -10.90
CA ARG A 73 -0.54 5.69 -12.37
C ARG A 73 0.80 5.47 -13.07
N GLU A 74 1.87 6.04 -12.55
CA GLU A 74 3.22 5.82 -13.08
C GLU A 74 3.65 4.35 -12.94
N LEU A 75 3.38 3.72 -11.78
CA LEU A 75 3.62 2.28 -11.58
C LEU A 75 2.81 1.43 -12.55
N LEU A 76 1.52 1.74 -12.74
CA LEU A 76 0.66 1.01 -13.67
C LEU A 76 1.14 1.15 -15.13
N ALA A 77 1.57 2.34 -15.54
CA ALA A 77 2.12 2.56 -16.89
C ALA A 77 3.44 1.80 -17.08
N THR A 78 4.34 1.87 -16.09
CA THR A 78 5.62 1.14 -16.10
C THR A 78 5.40 -0.37 -16.19
N LEU A 79 4.41 -0.90 -15.45
CA LEU A 79 4.04 -2.31 -15.52
C LEU A 79 3.51 -2.70 -16.91
N GLU A 80 2.67 -1.86 -17.51
CA GLU A 80 2.13 -2.05 -18.86
C GLU A 80 3.26 -2.14 -19.91
N GLU A 81 4.20 -1.20 -19.85
CA GLU A 81 5.36 -1.12 -20.74
C GLU A 81 6.29 -2.33 -20.56
N ALA A 82 6.61 -2.68 -19.31
CA ALA A 82 7.45 -3.83 -18.99
C ALA A 82 6.81 -5.15 -19.48
N ALA A 83 5.51 -5.31 -19.29
CA ALA A 83 4.77 -6.49 -19.73
C ALA A 83 4.74 -6.62 -21.26
N ARG A 84 4.53 -5.50 -21.98
CA ARG A 84 4.61 -5.48 -23.46
C ARG A 84 6.00 -5.84 -23.95
N ALA A 85 7.04 -5.24 -23.37
CA ALA A 85 8.43 -5.52 -23.72
C ALA A 85 8.82 -6.98 -23.46
N ALA A 86 8.23 -7.60 -22.43
CA ALA A 86 8.44 -9.00 -22.10
C ALA A 86 7.52 -9.99 -22.86
N ARG A 87 6.64 -9.49 -23.74
CA ARG A 87 5.61 -10.29 -24.44
C ARG A 87 4.80 -11.15 -23.45
N PHE A 88 4.34 -10.51 -22.38
CA PHE A 88 3.61 -11.18 -21.30
C PHE A 88 2.40 -11.97 -21.84
N PRO A 89 2.27 -13.29 -21.55
CA PRO A 89 1.23 -14.13 -22.13
C PRO A 89 -0.20 -13.68 -21.82
N HIS A 90 -0.43 -13.08 -20.65
CA HIS A 90 -1.73 -12.60 -20.19
C HIS A 90 -1.86 -11.07 -20.31
N LEU A 91 -1.28 -10.47 -21.37
CA LEU A 91 -1.25 -9.02 -21.54
C LEU A 91 -2.65 -8.40 -21.54
N HIS A 92 -3.62 -9.03 -22.21
CA HIS A 92 -4.99 -8.51 -22.24
C HIS A 92 -5.63 -8.44 -20.84
N ASP A 93 -5.49 -9.51 -20.05
CA ASP A 93 -6.00 -9.56 -18.68
C ASP A 93 -5.33 -8.52 -17.78
N LEU A 94 -4.02 -8.31 -17.99
CA LEU A 94 -3.25 -7.30 -17.29
C LEU A 94 -3.73 -5.88 -17.64
N GLU A 95 -3.94 -5.58 -18.92
CA GLU A 95 -4.45 -4.28 -19.38
C GLU A 95 -5.83 -3.98 -18.79
N GLN A 96 -6.70 -4.99 -18.69
CA GLN A 96 -8.01 -4.85 -18.02
C GLN A 96 -7.85 -4.55 -16.52
N ALA A 97 -6.94 -5.26 -15.84
CA ALA A 97 -6.65 -4.99 -14.42
C ALA A 97 -6.08 -3.58 -14.21
N ILE A 98 -5.19 -3.12 -15.10
CA ILE A 98 -4.63 -1.77 -15.09
C ILE A 98 -5.74 -0.73 -15.28
N ALA A 99 -6.62 -0.91 -16.27
CA ALA A 99 -7.72 0.01 -16.53
C ALA A 99 -8.63 0.18 -15.31
N GLN A 100 -8.94 -0.92 -14.62
CA GLN A 100 -9.73 -0.91 -13.38
C GLN A 100 -8.98 -0.20 -12.23
N ALA A 101 -7.68 -0.45 -12.09
CA ALA A 101 -6.88 0.11 -11.00
C ALA A 101 -6.58 1.61 -11.15
N ARG A 102 -6.59 2.16 -12.37
CA ARG A 102 -6.36 3.61 -12.62
C ARG A 102 -7.34 4.50 -11.85
N GLY A 103 -8.55 4.01 -11.56
CA GLY A 103 -9.54 4.74 -10.78
C GLY A 103 -9.20 4.88 -9.29
N LEU A 104 -8.33 4.03 -8.76
CA LEU A 104 -8.04 3.92 -7.32
C LEU A 104 -6.99 4.91 -6.83
N GLU A 105 -6.30 5.62 -7.71
CA GLU A 105 -5.27 6.60 -7.34
C GLU A 105 -5.85 7.72 -6.46
N ARG A 106 -7.07 8.17 -6.78
CA ARG A 106 -7.77 9.22 -6.01
C ARG A 106 -8.17 8.80 -4.61
N THR A 107 -8.36 7.49 -4.38
CA THR A 107 -8.79 6.95 -3.07
C THR A 107 -7.84 7.33 -1.92
N ARG A 108 -6.54 7.45 -2.19
CA ARG A 108 -5.56 7.89 -1.17
C ARG A 108 -5.80 9.33 -0.76
N ASP A 109 -6.09 10.21 -1.71
CA ASP A 109 -6.23 11.64 -1.43
C ASP A 109 -7.63 11.91 -0.84
N ASP A 110 -8.65 11.20 -1.33
CA ASP A 110 -10.03 11.28 -0.84
C ASP A 110 -10.14 10.90 0.64
N VAL A 111 -9.29 9.98 1.14
CA VAL A 111 -9.31 9.54 2.56
C VAL A 111 -9.04 10.69 3.56
N PHE A 112 -8.40 11.76 3.11
CA PHE A 112 -8.12 12.95 3.92
C PHE A 112 -9.22 14.01 3.82
N SER A 113 -10.23 13.82 2.96
CA SER A 113 -11.39 14.70 2.91
C SER A 113 -12.36 14.41 4.07
N ASP A 114 -12.95 15.46 4.63
CA ASP A 114 -13.96 15.33 5.68
C ASP A 114 -15.21 14.58 5.20
N SER A 115 -15.59 14.71 3.93
CA SER A 115 -16.75 14.01 3.37
C SER A 115 -16.54 12.50 3.32
N PHE A 116 -15.38 12.04 2.85
CA PHE A 116 -15.12 10.62 2.67
C PHE A 116 -14.72 9.94 3.99
N SER A 117 -13.89 10.60 4.81
CA SER A 117 -13.45 10.05 6.10
C SER A 117 -14.58 9.88 7.12
N ASN A 118 -15.71 10.56 6.91
CA ASN A 118 -16.92 10.41 7.73
C ASN A 118 -17.97 9.47 7.09
N ASP A 119 -17.64 8.78 5.99
CA ASP A 119 -18.49 7.76 5.36
C ASP A 119 -17.85 6.35 5.47
N PRO A 120 -18.18 5.59 6.53
CA PRO A 120 -17.67 4.23 6.74
C PRO A 120 -17.95 3.26 5.57
N ALA A 121 -19.05 3.44 4.85
CA ALA A 121 -19.44 2.56 3.76
C ALA A 121 -18.56 2.83 2.53
N ALA A 122 -18.33 4.11 2.21
CA ALA A 122 -17.39 4.51 1.16
C ALA A 122 -15.96 4.04 1.46
N MET A 123 -15.50 4.19 2.71
CA MET A 123 -14.18 3.70 3.13
C MET A 123 -14.05 2.18 2.98
N GLN A 124 -15.08 1.42 3.40
CA GLN A 124 -15.06 -0.03 3.26
C GLN A 124 -15.10 -0.47 1.79
N ALA A 125 -15.87 0.21 0.94
CA ALA A 125 -15.91 -0.06 -0.49
C ALA A 125 -14.54 0.20 -1.15
N ALA A 126 -13.86 1.28 -0.76
CA ALA A 126 -12.51 1.60 -1.21
C ALA A 126 -11.49 0.53 -0.79
N ILE A 127 -11.52 0.06 0.46
CA ILE A 127 -10.66 -1.03 0.94
C ILE A 127 -10.86 -2.28 0.06
N VAL A 128 -12.11 -2.69 -0.15
CA VAL A 128 -12.43 -3.87 -0.97
C VAL A 128 -11.96 -3.71 -2.41
N ALA A 129 -12.10 -2.52 -2.99
CA ALA A 129 -11.63 -2.25 -4.35
C ALA A 129 -10.10 -2.34 -4.46
N LEU A 130 -9.37 -1.80 -3.48
CA LEU A 130 -7.91 -1.89 -3.40
C LEU A 130 -7.43 -3.34 -3.21
N GLU A 131 -8.04 -4.08 -2.29
CA GLU A 131 -7.72 -5.50 -2.04
C GLU A 131 -8.02 -6.37 -3.26
N ARG A 132 -9.15 -6.14 -3.95
CA ARG A 132 -9.50 -6.86 -5.17
C ARG A 132 -8.50 -6.60 -6.30
N ALA A 133 -8.07 -5.35 -6.46
CA ALA A 133 -7.03 -5.01 -7.43
C ALA A 133 -5.70 -5.71 -7.08
N ASP A 134 -5.27 -5.65 -5.82
CA ASP A 134 -4.04 -6.29 -5.34
C ASP A 134 -4.06 -7.80 -5.61
N VAL A 135 -5.13 -8.49 -5.22
CA VAL A 135 -5.31 -9.93 -5.46
C VAL A 135 -5.25 -10.25 -6.96
N ARG A 136 -5.84 -9.41 -7.82
CA ARG A 136 -5.82 -9.64 -9.27
C ARG A 136 -4.41 -9.53 -9.85
N PHE A 137 -3.63 -8.53 -9.45
CA PHE A 137 -2.24 -8.41 -9.89
C PHE A 137 -1.35 -9.53 -9.36
N VAL A 138 -1.53 -9.92 -8.09
CA VAL A 138 -0.79 -11.04 -7.50
C VAL A 138 -1.10 -12.34 -8.23
N ALA A 139 -2.37 -12.62 -8.54
CA ALA A 139 -2.76 -13.82 -9.28
C ALA A 139 -2.08 -13.88 -10.67
N LEU A 140 -2.16 -12.80 -11.45
CA LEU A 140 -1.52 -12.71 -12.77
C LEU A 140 0.00 -12.90 -12.69
N CYS A 141 0.64 -12.30 -11.67
CA CYS A 141 2.07 -12.46 -11.45
C CYS A 141 2.43 -13.92 -11.12
N VAL A 142 1.71 -14.56 -10.19
CA VAL A 142 1.97 -15.93 -9.77
C VAL A 142 1.74 -16.92 -10.91
N GLU A 143 0.63 -16.80 -11.63
CA GLU A 143 0.33 -17.63 -12.81
C GLU A 143 1.48 -17.59 -13.82
N SER A 144 2.02 -16.40 -14.08
CA SER A 144 3.17 -16.25 -14.99
C SER A 144 4.48 -16.84 -14.45
N VAL A 145 4.77 -16.67 -13.16
CA VAL A 145 6.00 -17.26 -12.56
C VAL A 145 5.92 -18.78 -12.62
N MET A 146 4.77 -19.36 -12.27
CA MET A 146 4.56 -20.81 -12.33
C MET A 146 4.68 -21.34 -13.75
N ALA A 147 4.08 -20.66 -14.75
CA ALA A 147 4.21 -21.04 -16.15
C ALA A 147 5.67 -21.02 -16.63
N ARG A 148 6.47 -20.03 -16.20
CA ARG A 148 7.91 -19.95 -16.51
C ARG A 148 8.70 -21.10 -15.89
N HIS A 149 8.40 -21.48 -14.65
CA HIS A 149 9.08 -22.59 -13.98
C HIS A 149 8.72 -23.95 -14.57
N ALA A 150 7.47 -24.16 -15.01
CA ALA A 150 7.06 -25.38 -15.69
C ALA A 150 7.75 -25.56 -17.06
N ALA A 151 8.11 -24.45 -17.73
CA ALA A 151 8.76 -24.47 -19.04
C ALA A 151 10.30 -24.58 -18.97
N ALA A 152 10.92 -24.38 -17.80
CA ALA A 152 12.36 -24.52 -17.63
C ALA A 152 12.71 -25.99 -17.33
N PRO A 153 13.62 -26.64 -18.09
CA PRO A 153 14.12 -27.96 -17.71
C PRO A 153 14.94 -27.84 -16.41
N ALA A 154 14.80 -28.85 -15.54
CA ALA A 154 15.50 -28.97 -14.26
C ALA A 154 17.03 -29.09 -14.42
#